data_AF-A0A965AAT0-F1
#
_entry.id   AF-A0A965AAT0-F1
#
_cell.length_a   1.000
_cell.length_b   1.000
_cell.length_c   1.000
_cell.angle_alpha   90.00
_cell.angle_beta   90.00
_cell.angle_gamma   90.00
#
_symmetry.space_group_name_H-M   'P 1'
#
loop_
_entity.id
_entity.type
_entity.pdbx_description
1 polymer ?
#
loop_
_entity_poly.entity_id
_entity_poly.type
_entity_poly.pdbx_seq_one_letter_code
_entity_poly.pdbx_strand_id
1 'polypeptide(L)'
;LFAERSIGLNRGTIKATVLIETILAVFEMEEIIYELREHMAGLNAGRWDYIFSIIKKFKNHRSFVTPDRNNITMAVPFMNAYAQLLVKTCHKRNVHAMGGMSAFIPSKDEAVNKIAFEKVRQDKVREVLHGFDGTWVAHPRLVEIAKTEFDKVLENAPNQKSIMRHDVNVSARDLLQVSSAGHVITEQGVRTNINVALLYLESWLRGVGAAAIHNLMEDAATAEISRAQLWQWLNHENVKLDDGRVFSLDLYLKLYDEELNLLLTQFRKEGKDLTYLNRAEELLDKLVLSDDFEDFLTTKAYQYL
;
A
#
# COMPACT_ATOMS: atom_id res chain seq x y z
N LEU A 1 -12.82 22.16 14.98
CA LEU A 1 -13.47 23.11 15.93
C LEU A 1 -12.50 23.71 16.94
N PHE A 2 -11.84 22.93 17.80
CA PHE A 2 -10.95 23.49 18.84
C PHE A 2 -9.88 24.42 18.26
N ALA A 3 -9.04 23.93 17.33
CA ALA A 3 -7.97 24.72 16.73
C ALA A 3 -8.45 26.03 16.09
N GLU A 4 -9.48 25.96 15.23
CA GLU A 4 -10.06 27.15 14.56
C GLU A 4 -10.55 28.18 15.57
N ARG A 5 -11.27 27.76 16.61
CA ARG A 5 -11.77 28.66 17.67
C ARG A 5 -10.63 29.29 18.46
N SER A 6 -9.58 28.53 18.78
CA SER A 6 -8.44 29.00 19.58
C SER A 6 -7.67 30.13 18.91
N ILE A 7 -7.73 30.26 17.59
CA ILE A 7 -7.06 31.33 16.83
C ILE A 7 -8.03 32.21 16.02
N GLY A 8 -9.32 32.17 16.33
CA GLY A 8 -10.32 33.07 15.73
C GLY A 8 -10.62 32.83 14.25
N LEU A 9 -10.40 31.62 13.73
CA LEU A 9 -10.75 31.25 12.36
C LEU A 9 -12.22 30.80 12.25
N ASN A 10 -12.77 30.95 11.04
CA ASN A 10 -14.10 30.47 10.73
C ASN A 10 -14.16 28.93 10.78
N ARG A 11 -15.34 28.39 11.11
CA ARG A 11 -15.58 26.95 11.09
C ARG A 11 -15.46 26.41 9.66
N GLY A 12 -14.71 25.33 9.49
CA GLY A 12 -14.49 24.71 8.18
C GLY A 12 -13.39 25.37 7.36
N THR A 13 -12.57 26.22 7.99
CA THR A 13 -11.33 26.75 7.39
C THR A 13 -10.30 25.63 7.22
N ILE A 14 -10.17 24.73 8.20
CA ILE A 14 -9.32 23.55 8.05
C ILE A 14 -10.00 22.58 7.07
N LYS A 15 -9.22 22.05 6.12
CA LYS A 15 -9.69 21.04 5.17
C LYS A 15 -8.82 19.79 5.26
N ALA A 16 -9.46 18.63 5.22
CA ALA A 16 -8.84 17.32 5.39
C ALA A 16 -9.28 16.36 4.28
N THR A 17 -8.30 15.69 3.68
CA THR A 17 -8.52 14.53 2.82
C THR A 17 -8.18 13.28 3.63
N VAL A 18 -9.09 12.32 3.72
CA VAL A 18 -8.93 11.12 4.56
C VAL A 18 -8.56 9.92 3.69
N LEU A 19 -7.50 9.19 4.06
CA LEU A 19 -7.13 7.97 3.36
C LEU A 19 -8.05 6.83 3.86
N ILE A 20 -8.75 6.17 2.94
CA ILE A 20 -9.54 4.98 3.26
C ILE A 20 -8.63 3.77 3.09
N GLU A 21 -7.63 3.67 3.94
CA GLU A 21 -6.57 2.68 3.84
C GLU A 21 -6.64 1.62 4.95
N THR A 22 -7.81 1.47 5.57
CA THR A 22 -8.10 0.37 6.48
C THR A 22 -9.35 -0.37 6.05
N ILE A 23 -9.37 -1.68 6.27
CA ILE A 23 -10.50 -2.53 5.86
C ILE A 23 -11.80 -2.21 6.62
N LEU A 24 -11.74 -1.54 7.77
CA LEU A 24 -12.95 -1.11 8.46
C LEU A 24 -13.48 0.21 7.90
N ALA A 25 -12.59 1.14 7.55
CA ALA A 25 -12.98 2.45 7.02
C ALA A 25 -13.77 2.37 5.71
N VAL A 26 -13.57 1.33 4.88
CA VAL A 26 -14.36 1.16 3.64
C VAL A 26 -15.85 0.92 3.91
N PHE A 27 -16.21 0.38 5.08
CA PHE A 27 -17.61 0.16 5.48
C PHE A 27 -18.26 1.39 6.09
N GLU A 28 -17.47 2.42 6.42
CA GLU A 28 -17.91 3.60 7.16
C GLU A 28 -17.61 4.89 6.38
N MET A 29 -17.38 4.82 5.06
CA MET A 29 -17.00 6.00 4.27
C MET A 29 -18.05 7.10 4.31
N GLU A 30 -19.35 6.77 4.30
CA GLU A 30 -20.41 7.78 4.38
C GLU A 30 -20.44 8.45 5.77
N GLU A 31 -20.24 7.67 6.82
CA GLU A 31 -20.17 8.11 8.21
C GLU A 31 -18.93 8.98 8.46
N ILE A 32 -17.76 8.59 7.95
CA ILE A 32 -16.53 9.39 7.99
C ILE A 32 -16.74 10.74 7.31
N ILE A 33 -17.36 10.76 6.13
CA ILE A 33 -17.72 12.01 5.43
C ILE A 33 -18.69 12.82 6.27
N TYR A 34 -19.69 12.18 6.87
CA TYR A 34 -20.68 12.87 7.70
C TYR A 34 -20.04 13.52 8.93
N GLU A 35 -19.22 12.78 9.68
CA GLU A 35 -18.57 13.29 10.90
C GLU A 35 -17.61 14.44 10.59
N LEU A 36 -16.93 14.40 9.45
CA LEU A 36 -16.00 15.44 9.01
C LEU A 36 -16.61 16.45 8.05
N ARG A 37 -17.93 16.46 7.82
CA ARG A 37 -18.60 17.18 6.71
C ARG A 37 -18.24 18.67 6.53
N GLU A 38 -17.83 19.35 7.58
CA GLU A 38 -17.45 20.77 7.51
C GLU A 38 -15.98 20.99 7.13
N HIS A 39 -15.14 19.96 7.34
CA HIS A 39 -13.71 19.95 7.11
C HIS A 39 -13.32 18.99 5.98
N MET A 40 -14.23 18.14 5.50
CA MET A 40 -13.97 17.14 4.47
C MET A 40 -13.65 17.78 3.11
N ALA A 41 -12.55 17.36 2.50
CA ALA A 41 -12.12 17.78 1.18
C ALA A 41 -12.03 16.62 0.17
N GLY A 42 -11.80 15.40 0.65
CA GLY A 42 -11.69 14.21 -0.19
C GLY A 42 -11.52 12.93 0.61
N LEU A 43 -11.76 11.80 -0.04
CA LEU A 43 -11.24 10.50 0.38
C LEU A 43 -10.16 10.04 -0.61
N ASN A 44 -9.20 9.24 -0.15
CA ASN A 44 -8.14 8.68 -0.99
C ASN A 44 -8.12 7.14 -0.96
N ALA A 45 -7.86 6.55 -2.13
CA ALA A 45 -7.66 5.12 -2.27
C ALA A 45 -6.19 4.72 -2.02
N GLY A 46 -5.96 3.82 -1.06
CA GLY A 46 -4.64 3.23 -0.76
C GLY A 46 -4.54 1.78 -1.22
N ARG A 47 -3.32 1.30 -1.46
CA ARG A 47 -3.06 -0.13 -1.78
C ARG A 47 -2.39 -0.86 -0.62
N TRP A 48 -1.18 -0.46 -0.24
CA TRP A 48 -0.38 -1.22 0.72
C TRP A 48 -0.97 -1.22 2.11
N ASP A 49 -1.30 -0.05 2.67
CA ASP A 49 -1.96 0.04 3.98
C ASP A 49 -3.31 -0.68 4.01
N TYR A 50 -4.09 -0.61 2.92
CA TYR A 50 -5.37 -1.30 2.84
C TYR A 50 -5.22 -2.82 2.91
N ILE A 51 -4.30 -3.41 2.13
CA ILE A 51 -4.04 -4.86 2.15
C ILE A 51 -3.40 -5.27 3.48
N PHE A 52 -2.48 -4.46 4.00
CA PHE A 52 -1.90 -4.67 5.33
C PHE A 52 -2.98 -4.71 6.42
N SER A 53 -3.94 -3.78 6.37
CA SER A 53 -5.07 -3.72 7.29
C SER A 53 -5.96 -4.96 7.20
N ILE A 54 -6.17 -5.51 5.99
CA ILE A 54 -6.88 -6.78 5.79
C ILE A 54 -6.17 -7.90 6.54
N ILE A 55 -4.86 -8.06 6.34
CA ILE A 55 -4.08 -9.10 7.03
C ILE A 55 -4.17 -8.89 8.54
N LYS A 56 -3.93 -7.67 9.03
CA LYS A 56 -3.98 -7.34 10.46
C LYS A 56 -5.33 -7.65 11.10
N LYS A 57 -6.42 -7.27 10.42
CA LYS A 57 -7.78 -7.43 10.95
C LYS A 57 -8.24 -8.88 10.90
N PHE A 58 -7.91 -9.59 9.83
CA PHE A 58 -8.36 -10.97 9.58
C PHE A 58 -7.26 -12.02 9.80
N LYS A 59 -6.23 -11.69 10.58
CA LYS A 59 -5.04 -12.54 10.81
C LYS A 59 -5.33 -13.95 11.30
N ASN A 60 -6.47 -14.19 11.94
CA ASN A 60 -6.87 -15.50 12.45
C ASN A 60 -7.83 -16.26 11.51
N HIS A 61 -8.11 -15.72 10.32
CA HIS A 61 -9.07 -16.30 9.37
C HIS A 61 -8.36 -16.83 8.13
N ARG A 62 -8.31 -18.16 8.00
CA ARG A 62 -7.66 -18.85 6.88
C ARG A 62 -8.17 -18.45 5.50
N SER A 63 -9.44 -18.05 5.37
CA SER A 63 -10.01 -17.57 4.10
C SER A 63 -9.44 -16.21 3.64
N PHE A 64 -8.69 -15.51 4.50
CA PHE A 64 -8.07 -14.21 4.23
C PHE A 64 -6.55 -14.31 4.03
N VAL A 65 -5.99 -15.52 3.91
CA VAL A 65 -4.60 -15.69 3.49
C VAL A 65 -4.42 -15.09 2.10
N THR A 66 -3.48 -14.16 1.99
CA THR A 66 -3.24 -13.39 0.76
C THR A 66 -2.21 -14.07 -0.13
N PRO A 67 -2.34 -13.98 -1.48
CA PRO A 67 -1.28 -14.35 -2.41
C PRO A 67 -0.13 -13.32 -2.35
N ASP A 68 0.94 -13.50 -3.12
CA ASP A 68 2.01 -12.48 -3.24
C ASP A 68 1.41 -11.06 -3.42
N ARG A 69 1.83 -10.08 -2.62
CA ARG A 69 1.27 -8.72 -2.63
C ARG A 69 1.27 -8.05 -4.01
N ASN A 70 2.23 -8.40 -4.87
CA ASN A 70 2.34 -7.90 -6.23
C ASN A 70 1.15 -8.34 -7.11
N ASN A 71 0.56 -9.50 -6.84
CA ASN A 71 -0.63 -10.02 -7.53
C ASN A 71 -1.93 -9.32 -7.10
N ILE A 72 -1.93 -8.69 -5.91
CA ILE A 72 -3.08 -7.96 -5.38
C ILE A 72 -3.10 -6.54 -5.95
N THR A 73 -3.34 -6.42 -7.26
CA THR A 73 -3.41 -5.13 -7.96
C THR A 73 -4.73 -4.42 -7.72
N MET A 74 -4.82 -3.12 -8.06
CA MET A 74 -6.11 -2.40 -8.02
C MET A 74 -7.15 -2.95 -9.02
N ALA A 75 -6.77 -3.88 -9.92
CA ALA A 75 -7.67 -4.49 -10.90
C ALA A 75 -8.38 -5.74 -10.38
N VAL A 76 -7.87 -6.38 -9.31
CA VAL A 76 -8.50 -7.59 -8.78
C VAL A 76 -9.89 -7.27 -8.21
N PRO A 77 -10.86 -8.19 -8.25
CA PRO A 77 -12.27 -7.86 -7.99
C PRO A 77 -12.54 -7.11 -6.69
N PHE A 78 -12.01 -7.54 -5.54
CA PHE A 78 -12.28 -6.86 -4.26
C PHE A 78 -11.65 -5.46 -4.16
N MET A 79 -10.44 -5.24 -4.73
CA MET A 79 -9.81 -3.92 -4.77
C MET A 79 -10.54 -2.99 -5.75
N ASN A 80 -11.04 -3.55 -6.86
CA ASN A 80 -11.85 -2.82 -7.82
C ASN A 80 -13.20 -2.39 -7.22
N ALA A 81 -13.85 -3.29 -6.48
CA ALA A 81 -15.08 -2.98 -5.73
C ALA A 81 -14.84 -1.86 -4.70
N TYR A 82 -13.73 -1.93 -3.96
CA TYR A 82 -13.29 -0.87 -3.06
C TYR A 82 -13.13 0.48 -3.78
N ALA A 83 -12.37 0.53 -4.88
CA ALA A 83 -12.13 1.76 -5.64
C ALA A 83 -13.43 2.36 -6.20
N GLN A 84 -14.33 1.54 -6.75
CA GLN A 84 -15.60 1.99 -7.30
C GLN A 84 -16.55 2.51 -6.21
N LEU A 85 -16.62 1.81 -5.07
CA LEU A 85 -17.44 2.25 -3.94
C LEU A 85 -16.94 3.59 -3.39
N LEU A 86 -15.64 3.79 -3.28
CA LEU A 86 -15.05 5.05 -2.82
C LEU A 86 -15.48 6.21 -3.72
N VAL A 87 -15.32 6.07 -5.05
CA VAL A 87 -15.73 7.12 -6.00
C VAL A 87 -17.22 7.43 -5.87
N LYS A 88 -18.07 6.39 -5.89
CA LYS A 88 -19.53 6.55 -5.74
C LYS A 88 -19.90 7.30 -4.45
N THR A 89 -19.30 6.89 -3.33
CA THR A 89 -19.56 7.47 -2.01
C THR A 89 -19.14 8.94 -1.94
N CYS A 90 -17.93 9.27 -2.40
CA CYS A 90 -17.43 10.63 -2.47
C CYS A 90 -18.34 11.54 -3.31
N HIS A 91 -18.65 11.13 -4.53
CA HIS A 91 -19.39 11.95 -5.48
C HIS A 91 -20.85 12.17 -5.04
N LYS A 92 -21.49 11.14 -4.45
CA LYS A 92 -22.80 11.26 -3.79
C LYS A 92 -22.85 12.40 -2.75
N ARG A 93 -21.72 12.72 -2.12
CA ARG A 93 -21.58 13.76 -1.09
C ARG A 93 -20.85 15.01 -1.57
N ASN A 94 -20.57 15.14 -2.88
CA ASN A 94 -19.80 16.24 -3.48
C ASN A 94 -18.39 16.41 -2.86
N VAL A 95 -17.78 15.30 -2.45
CA VAL A 95 -16.42 15.18 -1.91
C VAL A 95 -15.50 14.64 -2.99
N HIS A 96 -14.20 15.00 -2.99
CA HIS A 96 -13.28 14.45 -3.98
C HIS A 96 -12.95 12.97 -3.73
N ALA A 97 -12.86 12.17 -4.78
CA ALA A 97 -12.28 10.83 -4.77
C ALA A 97 -10.87 10.89 -5.36
N MET A 98 -9.85 10.57 -4.58
CA MET A 98 -8.45 10.58 -5.01
C MET A 98 -7.94 9.14 -5.24
N GLY A 99 -7.29 8.92 -6.39
CA GLY A 99 -6.67 7.66 -6.77
C GLY A 99 -5.36 7.38 -6.01
N GLY A 100 -4.75 6.23 -6.30
CA GLY A 100 -3.61 5.71 -5.56
C GLY A 100 -2.25 6.20 -6.04
N MET A 101 -1.22 5.81 -5.30
CA MET A 101 0.18 6.14 -5.56
C MET A 101 0.76 5.36 -6.75
N SER A 102 1.51 6.04 -7.62
CA SER A 102 2.52 5.42 -8.48
C SER A 102 3.92 5.75 -7.97
N ALA A 103 4.56 4.75 -7.36
CA ALA A 103 5.82 4.91 -6.63
C ALA A 103 7.09 4.82 -7.49
N PHE A 104 6.97 4.66 -8.82
CA PHE A 104 8.13 4.40 -9.66
C PHE A 104 9.14 5.56 -9.71
N ILE A 105 10.41 5.23 -9.48
CA ILE A 105 11.56 6.12 -9.64
C ILE A 105 12.22 5.80 -10.98
N PRO A 106 12.35 6.76 -11.90
CA PRO A 106 13.01 6.54 -13.19
C PRO A 106 14.43 6.00 -13.04
N SER A 107 14.71 4.92 -13.75
CA SER A 107 16.02 4.29 -13.87
C SER A 107 16.90 4.98 -14.93
N LYS A 108 18.20 4.68 -14.92
CA LYS A 108 19.10 4.98 -16.04
C LYS A 108 18.84 4.09 -17.26
N ASP A 109 18.20 2.94 -17.06
CA ASP A 109 17.81 2.00 -18.10
C ASP A 109 16.47 2.41 -18.73
N GLU A 110 16.50 2.78 -20.02
CA GLU A 110 15.31 3.19 -20.78
C GLU A 110 14.29 2.06 -20.96
N ALA A 111 14.71 0.79 -21.04
CA ALA A 111 13.80 -0.34 -21.17
C ALA A 111 12.97 -0.52 -19.89
N VAL A 112 13.62 -0.40 -18.72
CA VAL A 112 12.94 -0.42 -17.41
C VAL A 112 11.94 0.73 -17.32
N ASN A 113 12.34 1.94 -17.73
CA ASN A 113 11.45 3.11 -17.74
C ASN A 113 10.24 2.90 -18.64
N LYS A 114 10.42 2.37 -19.85
CA LYS A 114 9.33 2.16 -20.80
C LYS A 114 8.27 1.20 -20.23
N ILE A 115 8.70 0.09 -19.63
CA ILE A 115 7.80 -0.89 -19.01
C ILE A 115 7.06 -0.26 -17.82
N ALA A 116 7.78 0.45 -16.95
CA ALA A 116 7.20 1.06 -15.77
C ALA A 116 6.22 2.19 -16.12
N PHE A 117 6.58 3.06 -17.07
CA PHE A 117 5.72 4.16 -17.52
C PHE A 117 4.44 3.66 -18.16
N GLU A 118 4.48 2.59 -18.94
CA GLU A 118 3.25 1.99 -19.49
C GLU A 118 2.37 1.39 -18.38
N LYS A 119 2.96 0.75 -17.35
CA LYS A 119 2.19 0.30 -16.18
C LYS A 119 1.53 1.46 -15.43
N VAL A 120 2.29 2.53 -15.16
CA VAL A 120 1.76 3.75 -14.53
C VAL A 120 0.62 4.33 -15.36
N ARG A 121 0.80 4.43 -16.67
CA ARG A 121 -0.24 4.92 -17.59
C ARG A 121 -1.50 4.07 -17.52
N GLN A 122 -1.39 2.74 -17.59
CA GLN A 122 -2.53 1.83 -17.50
C GLN A 122 -3.29 1.94 -16.18
N ASP A 123 -2.57 2.10 -15.06
CA ASP A 123 -3.19 2.32 -13.76
C ASP A 123 -3.90 3.67 -13.70
N LYS A 124 -3.30 4.75 -14.24
CA LYS A 124 -3.95 6.08 -14.27
C LYS A 124 -5.17 6.11 -15.19
N VAL A 125 -5.12 5.44 -16.35
CA VAL A 125 -6.29 5.25 -17.21
C VAL A 125 -7.42 4.58 -16.44
N ARG A 126 -7.14 3.52 -15.68
CA ARG A 126 -8.16 2.83 -14.87
C ARG A 126 -8.79 3.77 -13.83
N GLU A 127 -7.98 4.55 -13.14
CA GLU A 127 -8.47 5.51 -12.14
C GLU A 127 -9.37 6.58 -12.78
N VAL A 128 -8.93 7.17 -13.88
CA VAL A 128 -9.71 8.19 -14.60
C VAL A 128 -11.05 7.61 -15.06
N LEU A 129 -11.04 6.40 -15.65
CA LEU A 129 -12.27 5.73 -16.12
C LEU A 129 -13.21 5.32 -14.97
N HIS A 130 -12.69 5.09 -13.77
CA HIS A 130 -13.54 4.85 -12.60
C HIS A 130 -14.24 6.12 -12.10
N GLY A 131 -13.75 7.30 -12.46
CA GLY A 131 -14.28 8.58 -12.00
C GLY A 131 -13.44 9.24 -10.91
N PHE A 132 -12.19 8.84 -10.65
CA PHE A 132 -11.36 9.56 -9.67
C PHE A 132 -11.09 11.01 -10.12
N ASP A 133 -11.06 11.96 -9.18
CA ASP A 133 -10.84 13.39 -9.45
C ASP A 133 -9.36 13.76 -9.62
N GLY A 134 -8.46 12.91 -9.10
CA GLY A 134 -7.02 13.09 -9.18
C GLY A 134 -6.29 11.83 -8.75
N THR A 135 -4.95 11.88 -8.77
CA THR A 135 -4.09 10.72 -8.49
C THR A 135 -2.77 11.12 -7.83
N TRP A 136 -2.01 10.16 -7.31
CA TRP A 136 -0.71 10.37 -6.69
C TRP A 136 0.45 9.80 -7.52
N VAL A 137 1.57 10.51 -7.51
CA VAL A 137 2.85 10.08 -8.07
C VAL A 137 3.99 10.44 -7.10
N ALA A 138 4.98 9.56 -6.97
CA ALA A 138 6.10 9.77 -6.05
C ALA A 138 7.29 10.51 -6.70
N HIS A 139 7.27 10.71 -8.02
CA HIS A 139 8.39 11.29 -8.75
C HIS A 139 7.92 12.30 -9.82
N PRO A 140 8.57 13.46 -9.98
CA PRO A 140 8.17 14.51 -10.93
C PRO A 140 8.03 14.04 -12.39
N ARG A 141 8.89 13.12 -12.84
CA ARG A 141 8.81 12.55 -14.21
C ARG A 141 7.52 11.76 -14.50
N LEU A 142 6.75 11.38 -13.48
CA LEU A 142 5.45 10.72 -13.66
C LEU A 142 4.29 11.71 -13.76
N VAL A 143 4.52 13.00 -13.44
CA VAL A 143 3.47 14.02 -13.43
C VAL A 143 2.85 14.18 -14.80
N GLU A 144 3.66 14.28 -15.86
CA GLU A 144 3.15 14.46 -17.22
C GLU A 144 2.35 13.26 -17.70
N ILE A 145 2.79 12.03 -17.36
CA ILE A 145 2.07 10.79 -17.70
C ILE A 145 0.70 10.78 -17.02
N ALA A 146 0.65 11.05 -15.72
CA ALA A 146 -0.59 11.08 -14.97
C ALA A 146 -1.51 12.19 -15.47
N LYS A 147 -0.99 13.42 -15.59
CA LYS A 147 -1.75 14.57 -16.07
C LYS A 147 -2.33 14.33 -17.45
N THR A 148 -1.56 13.78 -18.39
CA THR A 148 -2.02 13.49 -19.75
C THR A 148 -3.23 12.57 -19.77
N GLU A 149 -3.28 11.54 -18.91
CA GLU A 149 -4.42 10.63 -18.87
C GLU A 149 -5.66 11.26 -18.20
N PHE A 150 -5.47 12.13 -17.20
CA PHE A 150 -6.56 12.88 -16.57
C PHE A 150 -7.13 13.98 -17.50
N ASP A 151 -6.27 14.75 -18.17
CA ASP A 151 -6.66 15.84 -19.08
C ASP A 151 -7.54 15.33 -20.24
N LYS A 152 -7.33 14.09 -20.71
CA LYS A 152 -8.15 13.47 -21.77
C LYS A 152 -9.63 13.32 -21.42
N VAL A 153 -9.96 13.19 -20.14
CA VAL A 153 -11.34 12.93 -19.68
C VAL A 153 -11.91 14.15 -18.96
N LEU A 154 -11.07 14.92 -18.26
CA LEU A 154 -11.51 16.14 -17.59
C LEU A 154 -11.88 17.25 -18.57
N GLU A 155 -11.25 17.31 -19.76
CA GLU A 155 -11.40 18.42 -20.70
C GLU A 155 -11.23 19.78 -20.01
N ASN A 156 -12.32 20.54 -19.81
CA ASN A 156 -12.33 21.82 -19.10
C ASN A 156 -12.86 21.73 -17.66
N ALA A 157 -13.32 20.55 -17.22
CA ALA A 157 -13.83 20.34 -15.87
C ALA A 157 -12.67 20.23 -14.86
N PRO A 158 -12.79 20.85 -13.67
CA PRO A 158 -11.73 20.80 -12.67
C PRO A 158 -11.65 19.46 -11.91
N ASN A 159 -12.66 18.60 -12.05
CA ASN A 159 -12.81 17.31 -11.36
C ASN A 159 -13.94 16.49 -12.02
N GLN A 160 -14.13 15.24 -11.56
CA GLN A 160 -15.14 14.29 -12.02
C GLN A 160 -16.31 14.10 -11.04
N LYS A 161 -16.50 14.99 -10.05
CA LYS A 161 -17.55 14.85 -9.02
C LYS A 161 -18.98 14.75 -9.56
N SER A 162 -19.22 15.16 -10.80
CA SER A 162 -20.50 14.99 -11.50
C SER A 162 -20.76 13.53 -11.94
N ILE A 163 -19.74 12.67 -11.95
CA ILE A 163 -19.83 11.25 -12.31
C ILE A 163 -20.35 10.46 -11.11
N MET A 164 -21.67 10.38 -10.95
CA MET A 164 -22.31 9.84 -9.74
C MET A 164 -22.17 8.32 -9.53
N ARG A 165 -21.70 7.58 -10.54
CA ARG A 165 -21.54 6.10 -10.51
C ARG A 165 -22.79 5.34 -10.02
N HIS A 166 -23.97 5.69 -10.52
CA HIS A 166 -25.22 5.01 -10.19
C HIS A 166 -25.24 3.53 -10.64
N ASP A 167 -24.41 3.17 -11.61
CA ASP A 167 -24.16 1.81 -12.10
C ASP A 167 -23.49 0.90 -11.06
N VAL A 168 -22.77 1.47 -10.09
CA VAL A 168 -21.99 0.70 -9.11
C VAL A 168 -22.88 0.20 -8.00
N ASN A 169 -22.90 -1.10 -7.77
CA ASN A 169 -23.52 -1.72 -6.61
C ASN A 169 -22.52 -2.70 -5.96
N VAL A 170 -21.93 -2.28 -4.84
CA VAL A 170 -20.91 -3.05 -4.11
C VAL A 170 -21.50 -3.52 -2.80
N SER A 171 -21.47 -4.82 -2.57
CA SER A 171 -21.84 -5.44 -1.31
C SER A 171 -20.64 -5.60 -0.37
N ALA A 172 -20.91 -5.86 0.91
CA ALA A 172 -19.86 -6.20 1.86
C ALA A 172 -19.08 -7.47 1.44
N ARG A 173 -19.73 -8.41 0.76
CA ARG A 173 -19.09 -9.63 0.26
C ARG A 173 -18.05 -9.31 -0.81
N ASP A 174 -18.34 -8.38 -1.71
CA ASP A 174 -17.42 -8.00 -2.78
C ASP A 174 -16.13 -7.39 -2.20
N LEU A 175 -16.25 -6.59 -1.13
CA LEU A 175 -15.11 -5.99 -0.42
C LEU A 175 -14.25 -7.02 0.34
N LEU A 176 -14.86 -8.10 0.82
CA LEU A 176 -14.20 -9.14 1.63
C LEU A 176 -13.74 -10.35 0.80
N GLN A 177 -13.96 -10.37 -0.52
CA GLN A 177 -13.59 -11.50 -1.38
C GLN A 177 -12.09 -11.49 -1.73
N VAL A 178 -11.21 -11.52 -0.72
CA VAL A 178 -9.75 -11.48 -0.87
C VAL A 178 -9.22 -12.60 -1.78
N SER A 179 -9.87 -13.78 -1.74
CA SER A 179 -9.57 -14.91 -2.62
C SER A 179 -9.66 -14.58 -4.11
N SER A 180 -10.35 -13.50 -4.49
CA SER A 180 -10.44 -13.05 -5.89
C SER A 180 -9.11 -12.55 -6.45
N ALA A 181 -8.11 -12.26 -5.60
CA ALA A 181 -6.75 -11.93 -6.02
C ALA A 181 -5.89 -13.17 -6.35
N GLY A 182 -6.47 -14.37 -6.22
CA GLY A 182 -5.76 -15.63 -6.38
C GLY A 182 -5.13 -16.12 -5.08
N HIS A 183 -4.35 -17.18 -5.19
CA HIS A 183 -3.78 -17.91 -4.05
C HIS A 183 -2.28 -18.23 -4.22
N VAL A 184 -1.67 -17.70 -5.28
CA VAL A 184 -0.28 -18.02 -5.63
C VAL A 184 0.66 -17.26 -4.70
N ILE A 185 1.47 -18.01 -3.96
CA ILE A 185 2.58 -17.52 -3.16
C ILE A 185 3.84 -18.12 -3.76
N THR A 186 4.85 -17.32 -4.06
CA THR A 186 6.07 -17.80 -4.72
C THR A 186 7.28 -17.65 -3.79
N GLU A 187 8.32 -18.47 -3.98
CA GLU A 187 9.59 -18.24 -3.29
C GLU A 187 10.12 -16.82 -3.57
N GLN A 188 9.98 -16.35 -4.81
CA GLN A 188 10.39 -15.01 -5.18
C GLN A 188 9.61 -13.93 -4.41
N GLY A 189 8.30 -14.13 -4.19
CA GLY A 189 7.47 -13.24 -3.38
C GLY A 189 7.94 -13.17 -1.93
N VAL A 190 8.27 -14.32 -1.33
CA VAL A 190 8.87 -14.41 0.00
C VAL A 190 10.19 -13.65 0.07
N ARG A 191 11.13 -13.95 -0.84
CA ARG A 191 12.44 -13.27 -0.90
C ARG A 191 12.29 -11.76 -1.06
N THR A 192 11.41 -11.32 -1.96
CA THR A 192 11.14 -9.90 -2.16
C THR A 192 10.59 -9.24 -0.89
N ASN A 193 9.72 -9.92 -0.14
CA ASN A 193 9.21 -9.37 1.13
C ASN A 193 10.32 -9.25 2.19
N ILE A 194 11.18 -10.25 2.34
CA ILE A 194 12.33 -10.21 3.25
C ILE A 194 13.27 -9.05 2.85
N ASN A 195 13.68 -9.04 1.59
CA ASN A 195 14.63 -8.07 1.05
C ASN A 195 14.15 -6.62 1.22
N VAL A 196 12.90 -6.34 0.82
CA VAL A 196 12.33 -4.99 0.91
C VAL A 196 12.12 -4.57 2.36
N ALA A 197 11.68 -5.47 3.24
CA ALA A 197 11.52 -5.15 4.66
C ALA A 197 12.86 -4.81 5.32
N LEU A 198 13.92 -5.58 5.08
CA LEU A 198 15.26 -5.31 5.60
C LEU A 198 15.81 -3.97 5.08
N LEU A 199 15.73 -3.72 3.78
CA LEU A 199 16.21 -2.48 3.17
C LEU A 199 15.43 -1.25 3.66
N TYR A 200 14.11 -1.37 3.83
CA TYR A 200 13.30 -0.27 4.34
C TYR A 200 13.60 0.03 5.81
N LEU A 201 13.67 -1.01 6.65
CA LEU A 201 14.00 -0.84 8.07
C LEU A 201 15.41 -0.25 8.26
N GLU A 202 16.40 -0.69 7.49
CA GLU A 202 17.75 -0.09 7.48
C GLU A 202 17.68 1.40 7.17
N SER A 203 16.99 1.78 6.09
CA SER A 203 16.85 3.17 5.67
C SER A 203 16.13 4.01 6.72
N TRP A 204 15.05 3.47 7.29
CA TRP A 204 14.25 4.12 8.31
C TRP A 204 15.06 4.37 9.59
N LEU A 205 15.83 3.38 10.05
CA LEU A 205 16.69 3.48 11.24
C LEU A 205 17.86 4.45 11.05
N ARG A 206 18.23 4.74 9.80
CA ARG A 206 19.16 5.80 9.43
C ARG A 206 18.50 7.20 9.34
N GLY A 207 17.20 7.29 9.65
CA GLY A 207 16.42 8.53 9.61
C GLY A 207 15.81 8.86 8.25
N VAL A 208 15.76 7.90 7.31
CA VAL A 208 15.23 8.09 5.95
C VAL A 208 14.02 7.18 5.72
N GLY A 209 12.82 7.74 5.94
CA GLY A 209 11.54 7.01 5.82
C GLY A 209 10.94 6.95 4.41
N ALA A 210 11.51 7.66 3.43
CA ALA A 210 11.19 7.57 2.02
C ALA A 210 12.40 6.96 1.30
N ALA A 211 12.34 5.67 1.02
CA ALA A 211 13.49 4.86 0.61
C ALA A 211 13.40 4.45 -0.86
N ALA A 212 14.45 4.75 -1.63
CA ALA A 212 14.55 4.28 -3.00
C ALA A 212 15.04 2.81 -3.02
N ILE A 213 14.12 1.88 -3.23
CA ILE A 213 14.38 0.43 -3.23
C ILE A 213 13.90 -0.15 -4.56
N HIS A 214 14.78 -0.82 -5.31
CA HIS A 214 14.46 -1.46 -6.60
C HIS A 214 13.71 -0.55 -7.60
N ASN A 215 14.08 0.73 -7.68
CA ASN A 215 13.43 1.77 -8.50
C ASN A 215 11.99 2.11 -8.08
N LEU A 216 11.63 1.84 -6.82
CA LEU A 216 10.38 2.28 -6.20
C LEU A 216 10.71 3.20 -5.02
N MET A 217 9.91 4.24 -4.84
CA MET A 217 9.92 5.09 -3.66
C MET A 217 9.04 4.44 -2.60
N GLU A 218 9.66 3.66 -1.74
CA GLU A 218 8.97 2.90 -0.70
C GLU A 218 8.83 3.73 0.58
N ASP A 219 7.69 3.55 1.25
CA ASP A 219 7.40 4.07 2.57
C ASP A 219 7.12 2.92 3.55
N ALA A 220 6.65 3.27 4.76
CA ALA A 220 6.45 2.29 5.82
C ALA A 220 5.40 1.25 5.44
N ALA A 221 4.39 1.61 4.65
CA ALA A 221 3.32 0.71 4.24
C ALA A 221 3.87 -0.48 3.45
N THR A 222 4.93 -0.28 2.64
CA THR A 222 5.60 -1.36 1.90
C THR A 222 6.28 -2.35 2.83
N ALA A 223 6.95 -1.88 3.87
CA ALA A 223 7.56 -2.76 4.87
C ALA A 223 6.48 -3.46 5.73
N GLU A 224 5.40 -2.77 6.05
CA GLU A 224 4.26 -3.32 6.80
C GLU A 224 3.60 -4.48 6.05
N ILE A 225 3.24 -4.30 4.77
CA ILE A 225 2.67 -5.40 3.99
C ILE A 225 3.67 -6.55 3.81
N SER A 226 4.97 -6.24 3.63
CA SER A 226 5.99 -7.27 3.44
C SER A 226 6.14 -8.16 4.67
N ARG A 227 6.31 -7.57 5.87
CA ARG A 227 6.40 -8.35 7.12
C ARG A 227 5.07 -9.02 7.48
N ALA A 228 3.94 -8.38 7.15
CA ALA A 228 2.62 -8.93 7.45
C ALA A 228 2.33 -10.20 6.63
N GLN A 229 2.74 -10.25 5.37
CA GLN A 229 2.62 -11.46 4.55
C GLN A 229 3.50 -12.60 5.07
N LEU A 230 4.76 -12.32 5.41
CA LEU A 230 5.67 -13.31 5.99
C LEU A 230 5.08 -13.90 7.29
N TRP A 231 4.61 -13.04 8.19
CA TRP A 231 3.93 -13.46 9.41
C TRP A 231 2.67 -14.28 9.10
N GLN A 232 1.81 -13.81 8.18
CA GLN A 232 0.55 -14.47 7.85
C GLN A 232 0.79 -15.88 7.31
N TRP A 233 1.76 -16.05 6.42
CA TRP A 233 2.06 -17.32 5.80
C TRP A 233 2.70 -18.32 6.79
N LEU A 234 3.51 -17.85 7.75
CA LEU A 234 4.06 -18.68 8.82
C LEU A 234 3.00 -19.13 9.84
N ASN A 235 2.04 -18.26 10.14
CA ASN A 235 1.04 -18.49 11.20
C ASN A 235 -0.21 -19.25 10.72
N HIS A 236 -0.31 -19.59 9.43
CA HIS A 236 -1.39 -20.41 8.91
C HIS A 236 -0.90 -21.79 8.48
N GLU A 237 -1.64 -22.82 8.89
CA GLU A 237 -1.29 -24.19 8.55
C GLU A 237 -1.37 -24.48 7.05
N ASN A 238 -0.37 -25.23 6.56
CA ASN A 238 -0.31 -25.78 5.21
C ASN A 238 -0.38 -24.70 4.10
N VAL A 239 0.13 -23.49 4.37
CA VAL A 239 0.42 -22.52 3.31
C VAL A 239 1.51 -23.09 2.42
N LYS A 240 1.28 -23.13 1.11
CA LYS A 240 2.20 -23.70 0.13
C LYS A 240 2.68 -22.63 -0.84
N LEU A 241 3.95 -22.74 -1.22
CA LEU A 241 4.47 -22.05 -2.38
C LEU A 241 3.94 -22.68 -3.66
N ASP A 242 4.10 -21.99 -4.78
CA ASP A 242 3.69 -22.41 -6.12
C ASP A 242 4.38 -23.69 -6.61
N ASP A 243 5.58 -23.98 -6.09
CA ASP A 243 6.29 -25.24 -6.32
C ASP A 243 5.86 -26.39 -5.38
N GLY A 244 4.88 -26.15 -4.51
CA GLY A 244 4.28 -27.16 -3.64
C GLY A 244 4.95 -27.36 -2.28
N ARG A 245 6.11 -26.71 -2.02
CA ARG A 245 6.72 -26.72 -0.67
C ARG A 245 5.80 -26.03 0.33
N VAL A 246 5.71 -26.60 1.53
CA VAL A 246 5.04 -25.92 2.65
C VAL A 246 5.94 -24.79 3.13
N PHE A 247 5.37 -23.60 3.33
CA PHE A 247 6.09 -22.47 3.89
C PHE A 247 6.21 -22.63 5.41
N SER A 248 7.26 -23.32 5.84
CA SER A 248 7.59 -23.57 7.24
C SER A 248 8.57 -22.54 7.80
N LEU A 249 8.74 -22.54 9.13
CA LEU A 249 9.78 -21.77 9.80
C LEU A 249 11.17 -22.07 9.24
N ASP A 250 11.50 -23.35 9.02
CA ASP A 250 12.80 -23.74 8.44
C ASP A 250 13.00 -23.17 7.03
N LEU A 251 11.95 -23.17 6.20
CA LEU A 251 12.03 -22.59 4.87
C LEU A 251 12.17 -21.07 4.93
N TYR A 252 11.42 -20.40 5.82
CA TYR A 252 11.58 -18.97 6.06
C TYR A 252 12.99 -18.61 6.48
N LEU A 253 13.53 -19.25 7.53
CA LEU A 253 14.88 -18.97 8.05
C LEU A 253 15.95 -19.20 6.99
N LYS A 254 15.82 -20.27 6.19
CA LYS A 254 16.73 -20.50 5.06
C LYS A 254 16.70 -19.36 4.04
N LEU A 255 15.51 -18.97 3.58
CA LEU A 255 15.36 -17.90 2.59
C LEU A 255 15.81 -16.54 3.16
N TYR A 256 15.55 -16.32 4.45
CA TYR A 256 15.97 -15.16 5.20
C TYR A 256 17.49 -15.03 5.24
N ASP A 257 18.19 -16.08 5.66
CA ASP A 257 19.66 -16.11 5.72
C ASP A 257 20.28 -15.87 4.35
N GLU A 258 19.72 -16.46 3.30
CA GLU A 258 20.19 -16.27 1.93
C GLU A 258 20.04 -14.79 1.49
N GLU A 259 18.88 -14.17 1.70
CA GLU A 259 18.66 -12.75 1.36
C GLU A 259 19.52 -11.80 2.20
N LEU A 260 19.64 -12.05 3.50
CA LEU A 260 20.47 -11.25 4.40
C LEU A 260 21.94 -11.34 3.98
N ASN A 261 22.45 -12.53 3.64
CA ASN A 261 23.83 -12.70 3.19
C ASN A 261 24.11 -11.98 1.86
N LEU A 262 23.14 -11.94 0.95
CA LEU A 262 23.24 -11.14 -0.28
C LEU A 262 23.37 -9.65 0.05
N LEU A 263 22.53 -9.13 0.95
CA LEU A 263 22.57 -7.74 1.39
C LEU A 263 23.88 -7.40 2.12
N LEU A 264 24.34 -8.25 3.04
CA LEU A 264 25.62 -8.08 3.74
C LEU A 264 26.80 -8.04 2.76
N THR A 265 26.81 -8.93 1.77
CA THR A 265 27.85 -8.96 0.73
C THR A 265 27.83 -7.68 -0.11
N GLN A 266 26.63 -7.24 -0.51
CA GLN A 266 26.46 -6.00 -1.26
C GLN A 266 26.94 -4.78 -0.44
N PHE A 267 26.50 -4.65 0.82
CA PHE A 267 26.83 -3.52 1.67
C PHE A 267 28.32 -3.45 1.97
N ARG A 268 28.97 -4.59 2.22
CA ARG A 268 30.44 -4.67 2.38
C ARG A 268 31.16 -4.21 1.13
N LYS A 269 30.72 -4.64 -0.06
CA LYS A 269 31.30 -4.22 -1.34
C LYS A 269 31.13 -2.72 -1.57
N GLU A 270 30.02 -2.14 -1.11
CA GLU A 270 29.73 -0.70 -1.20
C GLU A 270 30.38 0.12 -0.07
N GLY A 271 31.02 -0.52 0.91
CA GLY A 271 31.62 0.14 2.07
C GLY A 271 30.58 0.77 3.01
N LYS A 272 29.34 0.26 3.02
CA LYS A 272 28.25 0.75 3.87
C LYS A 272 28.42 0.31 5.31
N ASP A 273 27.96 1.16 6.22
CA ASP A 273 27.82 0.83 7.65
C ASP A 273 26.76 -0.27 7.83
N LEU A 274 27.14 -1.36 8.49
CA LEU A 274 26.26 -2.50 8.75
C LEU A 274 25.42 -2.32 10.02
N THR A 275 25.68 -1.29 10.83
CA THR A 275 24.98 -1.05 12.10
C THR A 275 23.46 -1.04 11.95
N TYR A 276 22.96 -0.32 10.94
CA TYR A 276 21.52 -0.21 10.71
C TYR A 276 20.91 -1.47 10.08
N LEU A 277 21.68 -2.19 9.24
CA LEU A 277 21.24 -3.46 8.68
C LEU A 277 21.12 -4.54 9.76
N ASN A 278 22.08 -4.62 10.68
CA ASN A 278 22.03 -5.54 11.82
C ASN A 278 20.84 -5.23 12.75
N ARG A 279 20.51 -3.94 12.96
CA ARG A 279 19.31 -3.57 13.72
C ARG A 279 18.01 -3.89 12.96
N ALA A 280 18.02 -3.72 11.63
CA ALA A 280 16.89 -4.07 10.78
C ALA A 280 16.61 -5.59 10.83
N GLU A 281 17.65 -6.41 10.83
CA GLU A 281 17.59 -7.86 11.04
C GLU A 281 16.90 -8.20 12.37
N GLU A 282 17.44 -7.70 13.49
CA GLU A 282 16.87 -7.94 14.83
C GLU A 282 15.40 -7.53 14.93
N LEU A 283 15.03 -6.42 14.28
CA LEU A 283 13.67 -5.88 14.32
C LEU A 283 12.72 -6.70 13.45
N LEU A 284 13.15 -7.11 12.26
CA LEU A 284 12.32 -7.89 11.36
C LEU A 284 11.99 -9.26 11.95
N ASP A 285 12.97 -9.94 12.56
CA ASP A 285 12.75 -11.22 13.25
C ASP A 285 11.71 -11.08 14.37
N LYS A 286 11.84 -10.03 15.20
CA LYS A 286 10.86 -9.73 16.28
C LYS A 286 9.46 -9.39 15.77
N LEU A 287 9.30 -9.02 14.51
CA LEU A 287 8.01 -8.67 13.90
C LEU A 287 7.39 -9.87 13.18
N VAL A 288 8.20 -10.71 12.54
CA VAL A 288 7.74 -11.85 11.74
C VAL A 288 7.58 -13.12 12.57
N LEU A 289 8.46 -13.36 13.54
CA LEU A 289 8.48 -14.59 14.36
C LEU A 289 7.71 -14.47 15.68
N SER A 290 7.07 -13.33 15.92
CA SER A 290 6.23 -13.12 17.12
C SER A 290 4.93 -13.91 17.04
N ASP A 291 4.53 -14.55 18.14
CA ASP A 291 3.22 -15.23 18.24
C ASP A 291 2.07 -14.23 18.05
N ASP A 292 2.21 -13.03 18.61
CA ASP A 292 1.27 -11.93 18.45
C ASP A 292 1.67 -11.04 17.27
N PHE A 293 0.69 -10.67 16.44
CA PHE A 293 0.88 -9.72 15.36
C PHE A 293 0.98 -8.30 15.92
N GLU A 294 2.16 -7.69 15.83
CA GLU A 294 2.36 -6.28 16.17
C GLU A 294 1.56 -5.38 15.23
N ASP A 295 0.82 -4.41 15.76
CA ASP A 295 -0.11 -3.60 14.95
C ASP A 295 0.61 -2.68 13.95
N PHE A 296 1.80 -2.21 14.30
CA PHE A 296 2.66 -1.38 13.46
C PHE A 296 4.15 -1.60 13.78
N LEU A 297 4.98 -1.79 12.76
CA LEU A 297 6.44 -1.90 12.90
C LEU A 297 7.06 -0.65 13.51
N THR A 298 6.46 0.51 13.26
CA THR A 298 6.98 1.82 13.67
C THR A 298 7.00 1.97 15.19
N THR A 299 6.10 1.33 15.92
CA THR A 299 6.08 1.36 17.39
C THR A 299 7.34 0.75 18.00
N LYS A 300 7.84 -0.37 17.45
CA LYS A 300 9.10 -0.98 17.89
C LYS A 300 10.30 -0.22 17.31
N ALA A 301 10.24 0.17 16.03
CA ALA A 301 11.33 0.86 15.35
C ALA A 301 11.69 2.19 16.03
N TYR A 302 10.69 2.93 16.52
CA TYR A 302 10.87 4.23 17.18
C TYR A 302 11.72 4.20 18.46
N GLN A 303 11.88 3.04 19.08
CA GLN A 303 12.75 2.88 20.24
C GLN A 303 14.26 2.95 19.89
N TYR A 304 14.60 2.94 18.60
CA TYR A 304 15.96 2.97 18.10
C TYR A 304 16.39 4.35 17.56
N LEU A 305 15.48 5.34 17.56
CA LEU A 305 15.71 6.72 17.11
C LEU A 305 15.95 7.70 18.26
#